data_AF-A0A402A426-F1
#
_entry.id   AF-A0A402A426-F1
#
_cell.length_a   1.000
_cell.length_b   1.000
_cell.length_c   1.000
_cell.angle_alpha   90.00
_cell.angle_beta   90.00
_cell.angle_gamma   90.00
#
_symmetry.space_group_name_H-M   'P 1'
#
loop_
_entity.id
_entity.type
_entity.pdbx_description
1 polymer ?
#
loop_
_entity_poly.entity_id
_entity_poly.type
_entity_poly.pdbx_seq_one_letter_code
_entity_poly.pdbx_strand_id
1 'polypeptide(L)' 'MSKRQIFLGAIVLAVLFFLIAIYYIVPGYDHLFVTHDSASSHFNHFIAFFGLAVISGFVALVNRSKGVK' A
#
# COMPACT_ATOMS: atom_id res chain seq x y z
N MET A 1 2.87 -21.27 -3.40
CA MET A 1 1.60 -20.51 -3.48
C MET A 1 1.02 -20.65 -4.88
N SER A 2 -0.29 -20.81 -5.01
CA SER A 2 -0.97 -20.79 -6.30
C SER A 2 -1.08 -19.36 -6.84
N LYS A 3 -1.23 -19.20 -8.16
CA LYS A 3 -1.47 -17.87 -8.79
C LYS A 3 -2.68 -17.16 -8.16
N ARG A 4 -3.72 -17.92 -7.80
CA ARG A 4 -4.92 -17.40 -7.10
C ARG A 4 -4.59 -16.85 -5.71
N GLN A 5 -3.72 -17.53 -4.96
CA GLN A 5 -3.27 -17.04 -3.65
C GLN A 5 -2.41 -15.78 -3.79
N ILE A 6 -1.51 -15.73 -4.77
CA ILE A 6 -0.69 -14.54 -5.04
C ILE A 6 -1.56 -13.36 -5.45
N PHE A 7 -2.55 -13.59 -6.32
CA PHE A 7 -3.53 -12.57 -6.74
C PHE A 7 -4.29 -11.97 -5.55
N LEU A 8 -4.89 -12.82 -4.72
CA LEU A 8 -5.66 -12.37 -3.56
C LEU A 8 -4.76 -11.66 -2.53
N GLY A 9 -3.59 -12.22 -2.24
CA GLY A 9 -2.61 -11.62 -1.34
C GLY A 9 -2.14 -10.25 -1.83
N ALA A 10 -1.83 -10.12 -3.12
CA ALA A 10 -1.41 -8.87 -3.72
C ALA A 10 -2.51 -7.80 -3.72
N ILE A 11 -3.78 -8.19 -3.90
CA ILE A 11 -4.92 -7.26 -3.74
C ILE A 11 -5.02 -6.77 -2.30
N VAL A 12 -4.97 -7.67 -1.32
CA VAL A 12 -5.05 -7.30 0.09
C VAL A 12 -3.92 -6.34 0.46
N LEU A 13 -2.69 -6.64 0.04
CA LEU A 13 -1.53 -5.76 0.25
C LEU A 13 -1.71 -4.40 -0.43
N ALA A 14 -2.19 -4.38 -1.68
CA ALA A 14 -2.43 -3.14 -2.41
C ALA A 14 -3.42 -2.23 -1.67
N VAL A 15 -4.52 -2.80 -1.17
CA VAL A 15 -5.51 -2.05 -0.38
C VAL A 15 -4.92 -1.56 0.93
N LEU A 16 -4.19 -2.41 1.67
CA LEU A 16 -3.57 -2.02 2.94
C LEU A 16 -2.56 -0.88 2.76
N PHE A 17 -1.66 -1.00 1.79
CA PHE A 17 -0.69 0.06 1.50
C PHE A 17 -1.37 1.34 1.02
N PHE A 18 -2.45 1.25 0.26
CA PHE A 18 -3.20 2.42 -0.17
C PHE A 18 -3.88 3.14 1.02
N LEU A 19 -4.47 2.40 1.96
CA LEU A 19 -5.05 2.98 3.17
C LEU A 19 -3.98 3.65 4.05
N ILE A 20 -2.80 3.04 4.18
CA ILE A 20 -1.68 3.63 4.92
C ILE A 20 -1.17 4.89 4.19
N ALA A 21 -1.09 4.88 2.86
CA ALA A 21 -0.73 6.07 2.10
C ALA A 21 -1.72 7.21 2.35
N ILE A 22 -3.03 6.94 2.38
CA ILE A 22 -4.05 7.94 2.73
C ILE A 22 -3.86 8.45 4.16
N TYR A 23 -3.47 7.60 5.12
CA TYR A 23 -3.15 8.07 6.47
C TYR A 23 -2.00 9.09 6.45
N TYR A 24 -0.95 8.84 5.67
CA TYR A 24 0.22 9.73 5.62
C TYR A 24 0.06 10.96 4.72
N ILE A 25 -0.94 11.02 3.84
CA ILE A 25 -1.19 12.19 2.98
C ILE A 25 -1.73 13.40 3.76
N VAL A 26 -2.37 13.16 4.91
CA VAL A 26 -2.87 14.22 5.79
C VAL A 26 -1.82 14.46 6.87
N PRO A 27 -1.02 15.54 6.79
CA PRO A 27 -0.16 15.94 7.88
C PRO A 27 -1.06 16.41 9.04
N GLY A 28 -0.94 15.78 10.21
CA GLY A 28 -1.73 16.23 11.36
C GLY A 28 -1.91 15.24 12.51
N TYR A 29 -1.48 13.97 12.36
CA TYR A 29 -1.60 12.99 13.45
C TYR A 29 -0.26 12.39 13.82
N ASP A 30 0.36 13.00 14.84
CA ASP A 30 1.40 12.36 15.62
C ASP A 30 0.82 11.12 16.29
N HIS A 31 1.41 9.95 16.02
CA HIS A 31 1.12 8.76 16.79
C HIS A 31 1.73 8.91 18.20
N LEU A 32 1.16 8.20 19.18
CA LEU A 32 1.51 8.33 20.62
C LEU A 32 3.01 8.22 20.96
N PHE A 33 3.83 7.71 20.04
CA PHE A 33 5.26 7.45 20.24
C PHE A 33 6.18 8.40 19.47
N VAL A 34 5.66 9.45 18.82
CA VAL A 34 6.51 10.43 18.13
C VAL A 34 7.23 11.32 19.14
N THR A 35 8.54 11.42 19.00
CA THR A 35 9.43 12.23 19.86
C THR A 35 10.09 13.39 19.10
N HIS A 36 9.78 13.55 17.82
CA HIS A 36 10.36 14.52 16.89
C HIS A 36 9.31 14.97 15.86
N ASP A 37 9.60 16.03 15.10
CA ASP A 37 8.69 16.58 14.08
C ASP A 37 8.37 15.53 12.99
N SER A 38 7.21 14.91 13.14
CA SER A 38 6.74 13.82 12.28
C SER A 38 6.32 14.31 10.90
N ALA A 39 5.93 15.59 10.79
CA ALA A 39 5.38 16.18 9.58
C ALA A 39 6.38 16.14 8.42
N SER A 40 7.68 16.25 8.73
CA SER A 40 8.77 16.14 7.76
C SER A 40 8.84 14.77 7.07
N SER A 41 8.40 13.71 7.75
CA SER A 41 8.47 12.33 7.26
C SER A 41 7.18 11.84 6.61
N HIS A 42 6.05 12.52 6.83
CA HIS A 42 4.73 12.11 6.33
C HIS A 42 4.70 11.97 4.81
N PHE A 43 5.24 12.96 4.09
CA PHE A 43 5.27 12.95 2.64
C PHE A 43 6.11 11.79 2.07
N ASN A 44 7.25 11.48 2.70
CA ASN A 44 8.09 10.36 2.30
C ASN A 44 7.39 9.01 2.52
N HIS A 45 6.69 8.84 3.64
CA HIS A 45 5.89 7.64 3.89
C HIS A 45 4.73 7.52 2.92
N PHE A 46 4.02 8.62 2.62
CA PHE A 46 2.98 8.65 1.59
C PHE A 46 3.50 8.11 0.26
N ILE A 47 4.62 8.65 -0.24
CA ILE A 47 5.22 8.20 -1.51
C ILE A 47 5.58 6.71 -1.43
N ALA A 48 6.22 6.27 -0.35
CA ALA A 48 6.66 4.88 -0.18
C ALA A 48 5.46 3.91 -0.20
N PHE A 49 4.44 4.17 0.62
CA PHE A 49 3.26 3.30 0.70
C PHE A 49 2.40 3.37 -0.57
N PHE A 50 2.27 4.54 -1.19
CA PHE A 50 1.58 4.65 -2.47
C PHE A 50 2.30 3.87 -3.57
N GLY A 51 3.63 3.94 -3.63
CA GLY A 51 4.45 3.13 -4.54
C GLY A 51 4.27 1.63 -4.31
N LEU A 52 4.29 1.17 -3.06
CA LEU A 52 4.05 -0.22 -2.71
C LEU A 52 2.63 -0.69 -3.07
N ALA A 53 1.62 0.18 -2.92
CA ALA A 53 0.25 -0.09 -3.32
C ALA A 53 0.15 -0.32 -4.84
N VAL A 54 0.80 0.55 -5.63
CA VAL A 54 0.86 0.43 -7.10
C VAL A 54 1.57 -0.85 -7.51
N ILE A 55 2.74 -1.15 -6.95
CA ILE A 55 3.50 -2.38 -7.24
C ILE A 55 2.66 -3.63 -6.91
N SER A 56 1.99 -3.64 -5.75
CA SER A 56 1.11 -4.74 -5.35
C SER A 56 -0.08 -4.90 -6.31
N GLY A 57 -0.64 -3.78 -6.78
CA GLY A 57 -1.65 -3.77 -7.84
C GLY A 57 -1.14 -4.39 -9.14
N PHE A 58 0.08 -4.07 -9.57
CA PHE A 58 0.71 -4.71 -10.74
C PHE A 58 0.92 -6.21 -10.55
N VAL A 59 1.40 -6.64 -9.38
CA VAL A 59 1.54 -8.07 -9.05
C VAL A 59 0.19 -8.79 -9.14
N ALA A 60 -0.87 -8.17 -8.62
CA ALA A 60 -2.23 -8.70 -8.77
C ALA A 60 -2.63 -8.78 -10.24
N LEU A 61 -2.43 -7.73 -11.04
CA LEU A 61 -2.78 -7.75 -12.47
C LEU A 61 -2.05 -8.85 -13.25
N VAL A 62 -0.76 -9.07 -12.98
CA VAL A 62 0.06 -10.11 -13.63
C VAL A 62 -0.39 -11.52 -13.22
N ASN A 63 -0.79 -11.70 -11.96
CA ASN A 63 -1.22 -12.99 -11.43
C ASN A 63 -2.74 -13.22 -11.53
N ARG A 64 -3.49 -12.24 -12.04
CA ARG A 64 -4.91 -12.37 -12.34
C ARG A 64 -5.07 -13.52 -13.32
N SER A 65 -5.80 -14.55 -12.89
CA SER A 65 -6.27 -15.57 -13.82
C SER A 65 -7.15 -14.85 -14.84
N LYS A 66 -6.67 -14.76 -16.09
CA LYS A 66 -7.53 -14.37 -17.21
C LYS A 66 -8.60 -15.45 -17.24
N GLY A 67 -9.81 -15.09 -16.80
CA GLY A 67 -10.96 -15.96 -16.97
C GLY A 67 -10.98 -16.46 -18.41
N VAL A 68 -11.21 -17.75 -18.56
CA VAL A 68 -11.47 -18.39 -19.84
C VAL A 68 -12.46 -17.50 -20.63
N LYS A 69 -12.16 -17.33 -21.92
CA LYS A 69 -13.00 -16.61 -22.89
C LYS A 69 -14.48 -16.91 -22.71
#